data_AF-A0A0C1RDJ5-F1
#
_entry.id   AF-A0A0C1RDJ5-F1
#
_cell.length_a   1.000
_cell.length_b   1.000
_cell.length_c   1.000
_cell.angle_alpha   90.00
_cell.angle_beta   90.00
_cell.angle_gamma   90.00
#
_symmetry.space_group_name_H-M   'P 1'
#
loop_
_entity.id
_entity.type
_entity.pdbx_description
1 polymer ?
#
loop_
_entity_poly.entity_id
_entity_poly.type
_entity_poly.pdbx_seq_one_letter_code
_entity_poly.pdbx_strand_id
1 'polypeptide(L)'
;MKGCNKKVIIAILILFVISILTFVFFKKNVLKVAYGENISHAKDKVLYKFFKLQENTTLYYSGSLEYVEEINVNSTESNDNETIVNISGKVIPMSDEGLDKSNLNIKLSYILDGTSVRQIIETPNDMHSQSIIKDSKILVSPLAVDNTWTENFNYKSKEYTASTKIINIGENEEGKKIIETETTVNNIEGFGNNTYKETKTYTEGFGLTNFTRTLPSFGDSQTPCLDFTKKLFKTD
;
A
#
# COMPACT_ATOMS: atom_id res chain seq x y z
N MET A 1 -62.48 55.09 -19.22
CA MET A 1 -61.33 54.38 -18.61
C MET A 1 -61.50 52.88 -18.87
N LYS A 2 -60.69 52.30 -19.76
CA LYS A 2 -60.79 50.90 -20.17
C LYS A 2 -60.30 49.99 -19.04
N GLY A 3 -61.15 49.06 -18.60
CA GLY A 3 -60.83 48.08 -17.57
C GLY A 3 -59.64 47.23 -18.01
N CYS A 4 -58.49 47.46 -17.37
CA CYS A 4 -57.32 46.62 -17.54
C CYS A 4 -57.69 45.20 -17.11
N ASN A 5 -57.63 44.29 -18.07
CA ASN A 5 -58.23 42.97 -17.97
C ASN A 5 -57.40 42.15 -16.97
N LYS A 6 -57.89 41.96 -15.74
CA LYS A 6 -57.18 41.28 -14.63
C LYS A 6 -56.53 39.95 -15.06
N LYS A 7 -57.12 39.26 -16.04
CA LYS A 7 -56.59 38.01 -16.62
C LYS A 7 -55.22 38.20 -17.31
N VAL A 8 -54.99 39.34 -17.96
CA VAL A 8 -53.72 39.66 -18.64
C VAL A 8 -52.62 39.92 -17.62
N ILE A 9 -52.93 40.62 -16.52
CA ILE A 9 -51.96 40.89 -15.44
C ILE A 9 -51.53 39.58 -14.76
N ILE A 10 -52.48 38.66 -14.52
CA ILE A 10 -52.18 37.35 -13.91
C ILE A 10 -51.30 36.51 -14.84
N ALA A 11 -51.57 36.50 -16.15
CA ALA A 11 -50.75 35.76 -17.11
C ALA A 11 -49.29 36.26 -17.17
N ILE A 12 -49.09 37.58 -17.10
CA ILE A 12 -47.74 38.18 -17.09
C ILE A 12 -46.99 37.81 -15.80
N LEU A 13 -47.67 37.82 -14.64
CA LEU A 13 -47.06 37.42 -13.37
C LEU A 13 -46.63 35.95 -13.36
N ILE A 14 -47.45 35.04 -13.93
CA ILE A 14 -47.10 33.62 -14.01
C ILE A 14 -45.87 33.41 -14.90
N LEU A 15 -45.81 34.07 -16.06
CA LEU A 15 -44.65 33.98 -16.96
C LEU A 15 -43.37 34.53 -16.30
N PHE A 16 -43.48 35.59 -15.50
CA PHE A 16 -42.35 36.15 -14.76
C PHE A 16 -41.84 35.19 -13.68
N VAL A 17 -42.73 34.52 -12.95
CA VAL A 17 -42.37 33.51 -11.94
C VAL A 17 -41.72 32.29 -12.57
N ILE A 18 -42.23 31.81 -13.72
CA ILE A 18 -41.62 30.69 -14.46
C ILE A 18 -40.22 31.07 -14.95
N SER A 19 -40.04 32.29 -15.48
CA SER A 19 -38.73 32.79 -15.91
C SER A 19 -37.73 32.80 -14.75
N ILE A 20 -38.13 33.28 -13.57
CA ILE A 20 -37.26 33.28 -12.37
C ILE A 20 -36.91 31.85 -11.94
N LEU A 21 -37.88 30.94 -11.91
CA LEU A 21 -37.65 29.54 -11.58
C LEU A 21 -36.68 28.86 -12.55
N THR A 22 -36.86 29.08 -13.86
CA THR A 22 -35.93 28.54 -14.86
C THR A 22 -34.53 29.13 -14.72
N PHE A 23 -34.41 30.42 -14.41
CA PHE A 23 -33.11 31.07 -14.20
C PHE A 23 -32.39 30.57 -12.95
N VAL A 24 -33.11 30.32 -11.85
CA VAL A 24 -32.53 29.70 -10.63
C VAL A 24 -32.08 28.26 -10.89
N PHE A 25 -32.88 27.48 -11.63
CA PHE A 25 -32.52 26.11 -11.99
C PHE A 25 -31.31 26.07 -12.94
N PHE A 26 -31.26 26.98 -13.91
CA PHE A 26 -30.13 27.11 -14.83
C PHE A 26 -28.87 27.59 -14.10
N LYS A 27 -28.97 28.54 -13.17
CA LYS A 27 -27.81 29.01 -12.37
C LYS A 27 -27.27 27.90 -11.47
N LYS A 28 -28.14 27.05 -10.91
CA LYS A 28 -27.73 25.88 -10.10
C LYS A 28 -27.00 24.83 -10.95
N ASN A 29 -27.41 24.64 -12.21
CA ASN A 29 -26.76 23.69 -13.12
C ASN A 29 -25.49 24.27 -13.78
N VAL A 30 -25.45 25.56 -14.11
CA VAL A 30 -24.26 26.23 -14.66
C VAL A 30 -23.18 26.39 -13.59
N LEU A 31 -23.53 26.61 -12.31
CA LEU A 31 -22.57 26.55 -11.21
C LEU A 31 -22.00 25.14 -10.99
N LYS A 32 -22.79 24.08 -11.21
CA LYS A 32 -22.29 22.68 -11.18
C LYS A 32 -21.32 22.33 -12.31
N VAL A 33 -21.30 23.11 -13.40
CA VAL A 33 -20.45 22.87 -14.57
C VAL A 33 -19.26 23.85 -14.61
N ALA A 34 -19.41 25.06 -14.05
CA ALA A 34 -18.37 26.09 -14.00
C ALA A 34 -17.50 26.02 -12.73
N TYR A 35 -18.05 25.58 -11.60
CA TYR A 35 -17.25 24.81 -10.66
C TYR A 35 -17.26 23.41 -11.23
N GLY A 36 -16.26 23.10 -12.06
CA GLY A 36 -15.89 21.71 -12.25
C GLY A 36 -15.92 21.06 -10.88
N GLU A 37 -16.51 19.87 -10.80
CA GLU A 37 -16.16 18.97 -9.73
C GLU A 37 -14.63 18.96 -9.69
N ASN A 38 -14.06 19.76 -8.79
CA ASN A 38 -13.04 19.29 -7.91
C ASN A 38 -13.67 18.04 -7.32
N ILE A 39 -13.53 16.93 -8.07
CA ILE A 39 -13.22 15.64 -7.49
C ILE A 39 -11.94 15.93 -6.73
N SER A 40 -12.12 16.57 -5.57
CA SER A 40 -11.32 16.33 -4.41
C SER A 40 -11.25 14.82 -4.41
N HIS A 41 -10.10 14.31 -4.83
CA HIS A 41 -9.65 13.00 -4.48
C HIS A 41 -9.79 12.98 -2.96
N ALA A 42 -10.98 12.64 -2.48
CA ALA A 42 -11.16 12.02 -1.20
C ALA A 42 -10.41 10.71 -1.38
N LYS A 43 -9.07 10.82 -1.28
CA LYS A 43 -8.12 9.73 -1.22
C LYS A 43 -8.82 8.67 -0.42
N ASP A 44 -8.94 7.47 -0.95
CA ASP A 44 -9.45 6.37 -0.16
C ASP A 44 -8.47 6.21 1.01
N LYS A 45 -8.79 6.87 2.13
CA LYS A 45 -7.89 7.01 3.28
C LYS A 45 -7.66 5.67 3.97
N VAL A 46 -8.24 4.61 3.42
CA VAL A 46 -8.18 3.23 3.90
C VAL A 46 -6.73 2.73 3.90
N LEU A 47 -5.96 2.97 2.83
CA LEU A 47 -4.55 2.54 2.77
C LEU A 47 -3.72 3.18 3.90
N TYR A 48 -3.95 4.46 4.18
CA TYR A 48 -3.25 5.16 5.26
C TYR A 48 -3.48 4.51 6.62
N LYS A 49 -4.65 3.91 6.87
CA LYS A 49 -4.95 3.26 8.16
C LYS A 49 -3.99 2.11 8.46
N PHE A 50 -3.49 1.41 7.45
CA PHE A 50 -2.52 0.34 7.64
C PHE A 50 -1.15 0.86 8.07
N PHE A 51 -0.74 2.04 7.62
CA PHE A 51 0.60 2.59 7.86
C PHE A 51 0.58 3.84 8.77
N LYS A 52 -0.40 3.94 9.68
CA LYS A 52 -0.40 4.95 10.76
C LYS A 52 0.61 4.60 11.86
N LEU A 53 1.86 4.41 11.46
CA LEU A 53 2.96 4.14 12.36
C LEU A 53 3.33 5.44 13.10
N GLN A 54 3.42 5.38 14.42
CA GLN A 54 3.82 6.55 15.20
C GLN A 54 5.33 6.73 15.12
N GLU A 55 5.79 7.97 14.98
CA GLU A 55 7.22 8.28 15.06
C GLU A 55 7.79 7.85 16.41
N ASN A 56 9.03 7.37 16.39
CA ASN A 56 9.72 6.80 17.55
C ASN A 56 9.12 5.50 18.09
N THR A 57 8.14 4.89 17.41
CA THR A 57 7.75 3.50 17.68
C THR A 57 8.82 2.55 17.18
N THR A 58 9.12 1.54 18.01
CA THR A 58 9.94 0.40 17.64
C THR A 58 9.07 -0.83 17.44
N LEU A 59 9.27 -1.53 16.32
CA LEU A 59 8.63 -2.78 15.96
C LEU A 59 9.67 -3.90 16.02
N TYR A 60 9.33 -5.02 16.66
CA TYR A 60 10.22 -6.17 16.76
C TYR A 60 9.63 -7.38 16.04
N TYR A 61 10.44 -7.97 15.15
CA TYR A 61 10.08 -9.17 14.41
C TYR A 61 10.97 -10.34 14.82
N SER A 62 10.39 -11.53 14.88
CA SER A 62 11.11 -12.79 15.11
C SER A 62 11.15 -13.58 13.80
N GLY A 63 12.34 -14.01 13.39
CA GLY A 63 12.61 -14.70 12.13
C GLY A 63 12.88 -16.20 12.29
N SER A 64 12.61 -17.01 11.24
CA SER A 64 12.83 -18.46 11.23
C SER A 64 14.30 -18.92 11.27
N LEU A 65 15.25 -18.01 11.08
CA LEU A 65 16.70 -18.28 11.11
C LEU A 65 17.35 -17.71 12.38
N GLU A 66 16.65 -17.84 13.52
CA GLU A 66 17.15 -17.43 14.84
C GLU A 66 17.68 -15.99 14.86
N TYR A 67 16.86 -15.04 14.41
CA TYR A 67 17.21 -13.63 14.49
C TYR A 67 16.01 -12.79 14.91
N VAL A 68 16.31 -11.62 15.50
CA VAL A 68 15.35 -10.57 15.79
C VAL A 68 15.58 -9.39 14.86
N GLU A 69 14.53 -8.85 14.25
CA GLU A 69 14.57 -7.59 13.52
C GLU A 69 14.04 -6.49 14.45
N GLU A 70 14.83 -5.44 14.65
CA GLU A 70 14.40 -4.23 15.35
C GLU A 70 14.23 -3.13 14.31
N ILE A 71 13.02 -2.59 14.17
CA ILE A 71 12.65 -1.59 13.17
C ILE A 71 12.10 -0.35 13.88
N ASN A 72 12.65 0.82 13.57
CA ASN A 72 12.28 2.11 14.14
C ASN A 72 11.61 2.98 13.08
N VAL A 73 10.48 3.58 13.45
CA VAL A 73 9.78 4.58 12.64
C VAL A 73 10.45 5.93 12.90
N ASN A 74 11.22 6.43 11.93
CA ASN A 74 12.04 7.62 12.14
C ASN A 74 11.29 8.93 11.89
N SER A 75 10.54 9.01 10.79
CA SER A 75 9.76 10.18 10.44
C SER A 75 8.55 9.81 9.59
N THR A 76 7.51 10.64 9.68
CA THR A 76 6.36 10.61 8.78
C THR A 76 6.18 11.99 8.18
N GLU A 77 6.48 12.10 6.89
CA GLU A 77 6.32 13.34 6.13
C GLU A 77 5.04 13.24 5.31
N SER A 78 4.24 14.31 5.27
CA SER A 78 2.98 14.31 4.51
C SER A 78 2.78 15.62 3.78
N ASN A 79 2.34 15.51 2.54
CA ASN A 79 1.85 16.63 1.73
C ASN A 79 0.50 16.26 1.11
N ASP A 80 -0.04 17.15 0.27
CA ASP A 80 -1.36 16.94 -0.35
C ASP A 80 -1.40 15.69 -1.25
N ASN A 81 -0.26 15.30 -1.83
CA ASN A 81 -0.14 14.20 -2.79
C ASN A 81 0.26 12.88 -2.13
N GLU A 82 1.14 12.90 -1.15
CA GLU A 82 1.69 11.66 -0.57
C GLU A 82 2.02 11.76 0.92
N THR A 83 2.11 10.60 1.57
CA THR A 83 2.74 10.42 2.88
C THR A 83 3.94 9.49 2.73
N ILE A 84 5.08 9.87 3.28
CA ILE A 84 6.30 9.08 3.30
C ILE A 84 6.59 8.68 4.74
N VAL A 85 6.67 7.38 5.02
CA VAL A 85 7.07 6.83 6.32
C VAL A 85 8.48 6.28 6.19
N ASN A 86 9.44 6.94 6.84
CA ASN A 86 10.85 6.54 6.79
C ASN A 86 11.19 5.62 7.95
N ILE A 87 11.86 4.51 7.64
CA ILE A 87 12.13 3.43 8.56
C ILE A 87 13.60 3.03 8.49
N SER A 88 14.18 2.77 9.66
CA SER A 88 15.51 2.19 9.80
C SER A 88 15.49 1.11 10.84
N GLY A 89 16.47 0.22 10.82
CA GLY A 89 16.55 -0.82 11.81
C GLY A 89 17.78 -1.66 11.66
N LYS A 90 17.76 -2.80 12.34
CA LYS A 90 18.86 -3.76 12.31
C LYS A 90 18.35 -5.18 12.52
N VAL A 91 19.06 -6.13 11.94
CA VAL A 91 18.96 -7.55 12.27
C VAL A 91 19.91 -7.86 13.42
N ILE A 92 19.40 -8.55 14.43
CA ILE A 92 20.13 -9.01 15.61
C ILE A 92 20.18 -10.54 15.53
N PRO A 93 21.31 -11.14 15.12
CA PRO A 93 21.44 -12.59 15.09
C PRO A 93 21.42 -13.12 16.53
N MET A 94 20.71 -14.24 16.77
CA MET A 94 20.68 -14.91 18.07
C MET A 94 21.76 -15.99 18.20
N SER A 95 22.48 -16.29 17.12
CA SER A 95 23.63 -17.19 17.10
C SER A 95 24.79 -16.58 16.31
N ASP A 96 26.00 -17.09 16.56
CA ASP A 96 27.21 -16.66 15.85
C ASP A 96 27.38 -17.33 14.48
N GLU A 97 26.54 -18.31 14.18
CA GLU A 97 26.59 -19.12 12.96
C GLU A 97 25.53 -18.67 11.94
N GLY A 98 25.80 -18.83 10.64
CA GLY A 98 24.77 -18.80 9.59
C GLY A 98 24.40 -17.46 8.95
N LEU A 99 24.79 -16.30 9.50
CA LEU A 99 24.54 -14.99 8.87
C LEU A 99 25.83 -14.25 8.55
N ASP A 100 25.89 -13.70 7.34
CA ASP A 100 26.88 -12.68 7.00
C ASP A 100 26.60 -11.41 7.83
N LYS A 101 27.48 -11.15 8.80
CA LYS A 101 27.39 -10.02 9.74
C LYS A 101 27.84 -8.69 9.12
N SER A 102 28.28 -8.68 7.85
CA SER A 102 28.91 -7.52 7.21
C SER A 102 27.96 -6.33 7.03
N ASN A 103 26.64 -6.54 6.99
CA ASN A 103 25.66 -5.46 6.97
C ASN A 103 24.29 -5.93 7.46
N LEU A 104 24.00 -5.64 8.73
CA LEU A 104 22.73 -5.97 9.37
C LEU A 104 21.77 -4.78 9.43
N ASN A 105 22.13 -3.63 8.85
CA ASN A 105 21.32 -2.43 8.90
C ASN A 105 20.20 -2.48 7.85
N ILE A 106 19.01 -2.09 8.28
CA ILE A 106 17.83 -1.99 7.44
C ILE A 106 17.52 -0.51 7.23
N LYS A 107 17.23 -0.15 5.98
CA LYS A 107 16.65 1.14 5.64
C LYS A 107 15.59 0.95 4.57
N LEU A 108 14.39 1.45 4.83
CA LEU A 108 13.28 1.38 3.88
C LEU A 108 12.31 2.54 4.09
N SER A 109 11.49 2.82 3.09
CA SER A 109 10.41 3.80 3.18
C SER A 109 9.11 3.25 2.60
N TYR A 110 7.98 3.67 3.17
CA TYR A 110 6.66 3.49 2.59
C TYR A 110 6.16 4.81 2.02
N ILE A 111 5.75 4.82 0.75
CA ILE A 111 5.18 5.99 0.07
C ILE A 111 3.71 5.71 -0.23
N LEU A 112 2.82 6.56 0.30
CA LEU A 112 1.37 6.43 0.20
C LEU A 112 0.78 7.57 -0.62
N ASP A 113 0.39 7.28 -1.86
CA ASP A 113 -0.23 8.25 -2.78
C ASP A 113 -1.77 8.29 -2.69
N GLY A 114 -2.35 7.42 -1.86
CA GLY A 114 -3.80 7.28 -1.65
C GLY A 114 -4.49 6.27 -2.56
N THR A 115 -3.82 5.79 -3.61
CA THR A 115 -4.24 4.69 -4.47
C THR A 115 -3.36 3.46 -4.32
N SER A 116 -2.11 3.65 -3.90
CA SER A 116 -1.15 2.58 -3.65
C SER A 116 -0.27 2.88 -2.43
N VAL A 117 0.36 1.82 -1.93
CA VAL A 117 1.48 1.90 -1.00
C VAL A 117 2.68 1.28 -1.70
N ARG A 118 3.75 2.06 -1.86
CA ARG A 118 5.02 1.64 -2.44
C ARG A 118 6.04 1.46 -1.33
N GLN A 119 6.79 0.35 -1.35
CA GLN A 119 7.90 0.06 -0.48
C GLN A 119 9.20 0.25 -1.26
N ILE A 120 10.13 1.03 -0.70
CA ILE A 120 11.49 1.20 -1.22
C ILE A 120 12.47 0.67 -0.16
N ILE A 121 13.28 -0.31 -0.51
CA ILE A 121 14.32 -0.92 0.33
C ILE A 121 15.67 -0.40 -0.15
N GLU A 122 16.33 0.39 0.68
CA GLU A 122 17.61 1.02 0.35
C GLU A 122 18.83 0.19 0.78
N THR A 123 18.61 -0.87 1.56
CA THR A 123 19.69 -1.76 1.99
C THR A 123 20.33 -2.45 0.78
N PRO A 124 21.66 -2.26 0.55
CA PRO A 124 22.33 -2.68 -0.68
C PRO A 124 22.45 -4.20 -0.84
N ASN A 125 22.48 -4.93 0.27
CA ASN A 125 22.64 -6.39 0.26
C ASN A 125 21.28 -7.11 0.25
N ASP A 126 21.23 -8.25 -0.41
CA ASP A 126 20.08 -9.16 -0.37
C ASP A 126 20.04 -9.88 0.98
N MET A 127 19.39 -9.26 1.95
CA MET A 127 19.11 -9.88 3.24
C MET A 127 17.93 -10.85 3.10
N HIS A 128 18.06 -12.04 3.69
CA HIS A 128 16.96 -13.02 3.76
C HIS A 128 15.68 -12.42 4.39
N SER A 129 15.86 -11.45 5.28
CA SER A 129 14.79 -10.75 5.98
C SER A 129 13.95 -9.79 5.11
N GLN A 130 14.40 -9.49 3.89
CA GLN A 130 13.79 -8.48 3.02
C GLN A 130 13.33 -9.08 1.70
N SER A 131 12.49 -8.34 0.96
CA SER A 131 12.13 -8.71 -0.41
C SER A 131 13.33 -8.57 -1.35
N ILE A 132 13.37 -9.40 -2.41
CA ILE A 132 14.29 -9.17 -3.54
C ILE A 132 13.79 -8.04 -4.46
N ILE A 133 12.51 -7.67 -4.35
CA ILE A 133 11.89 -6.59 -5.12
C ILE A 133 12.06 -5.30 -4.31
N LYS A 134 13.20 -4.64 -4.51
CA LYS A 134 13.62 -3.48 -3.69
C LYS A 134 12.69 -2.28 -3.82
N ASP A 135 11.93 -2.20 -4.89
CA ASP A 135 11.02 -1.11 -5.19
C ASP A 135 9.72 -1.71 -5.72
N SER A 136 8.67 -1.73 -4.89
CA SER A 136 7.42 -2.44 -5.21
C SER A 136 6.19 -1.75 -4.65
N LYS A 137 5.09 -1.83 -5.38
CA LYS A 137 3.74 -1.61 -4.83
C LYS A 137 3.37 -2.82 -4.00
N ILE A 138 3.10 -2.57 -2.73
CA ILE A 138 2.78 -3.60 -1.76
C ILE A 138 1.29 -3.69 -1.44
N LEU A 139 0.54 -2.60 -1.67
CA LEU A 139 -0.92 -2.57 -1.64
C LEU A 139 -1.41 -1.63 -2.74
N VAL A 140 -2.47 -2.02 -3.44
CA VAL A 140 -3.09 -1.23 -4.52
C VAL A 140 -4.60 -1.24 -4.34
N SER A 141 -5.22 -0.06 -4.45
CA SER A 141 -6.67 0.10 -4.43
C SER A 141 -7.30 -0.32 -5.76
N PRO A 142 -8.53 -0.87 -5.78
CA PRO A 142 -9.37 -1.13 -4.61
C PRO A 142 -8.86 -2.29 -3.76
N LEU A 143 -9.07 -2.23 -2.45
CA LEU A 143 -8.74 -3.31 -1.52
C LEU A 143 -9.81 -4.40 -1.62
N ALA A 144 -9.65 -5.27 -2.60
CA ALA A 144 -10.54 -6.40 -2.87
C ALA A 144 -9.70 -7.66 -3.08
N VAL A 145 -10.21 -8.81 -2.61
CA VAL A 145 -9.64 -10.13 -2.93
C VAL A 145 -9.57 -10.28 -4.45
N ASP A 146 -8.51 -10.93 -4.92
CA ASP A 146 -8.16 -11.11 -6.33
C ASP A 146 -7.73 -9.84 -7.09
N ASN A 147 -7.74 -8.66 -6.45
CA ASN A 147 -7.11 -7.49 -7.07
C ASN A 147 -5.62 -7.75 -7.31
N THR A 148 -5.15 -7.53 -8.53
CA THR A 148 -3.84 -7.97 -9.02
C THR A 148 -3.11 -6.83 -9.74
N TRP A 149 -1.80 -6.76 -9.58
CA TRP A 149 -0.93 -5.86 -10.34
C TRP A 149 0.39 -6.56 -10.71
N THR A 150 1.10 -5.98 -11.68
CA THR A 150 2.40 -6.47 -12.11
C THR A 150 3.42 -5.33 -12.16
N GLU A 151 4.67 -5.65 -11.87
CA GLU A 151 5.78 -4.70 -11.86
C GLU A 151 7.05 -5.36 -12.38
N ASN A 152 7.82 -4.61 -13.17
CA ASN A 152 9.15 -5.04 -13.58
C ASN A 152 10.18 -4.62 -12.54
N PHE A 153 11.16 -5.47 -12.30
CA PHE A 153 12.28 -5.17 -11.41
C PHE A 153 13.55 -5.89 -11.89
N ASN A 154 14.71 -5.36 -11.49
CA ASN A 154 15.99 -5.99 -11.78
C ASN A 154 16.46 -6.85 -10.61
N TYR A 155 16.89 -8.06 -10.91
CA TYR A 155 17.53 -8.97 -9.96
C TYR A 155 18.75 -9.60 -10.62
N LYS A 156 19.94 -9.46 -10.00
CA LYS A 156 21.22 -9.95 -10.55
C LYS A 156 21.44 -9.57 -12.02
N SER A 157 21.21 -8.30 -12.34
CA SER A 157 21.38 -7.72 -13.68
C SER A 157 20.45 -8.27 -14.78
N LYS A 158 19.36 -8.95 -14.40
CA LYS A 158 18.31 -9.40 -15.31
C LYS A 158 16.97 -8.82 -14.88
N GLU A 159 16.18 -8.38 -15.85
CA GLU A 159 14.82 -7.89 -15.62
C GLU A 159 13.85 -9.07 -15.47
N TYR A 160 12.97 -8.97 -14.48
CA TYR A 160 11.89 -9.92 -14.22
C TYR A 160 10.58 -9.18 -13.97
N THR A 161 9.47 -9.89 -14.12
CA THR A 161 8.12 -9.38 -13.82
C THR A 161 7.57 -10.09 -12.59
N ALA A 162 7.23 -9.30 -11.56
CA ALA A 162 6.49 -9.76 -10.40
C ALA A 162 4.99 -9.60 -10.64
N SER A 163 4.21 -10.58 -10.20
CA SER A 163 2.74 -10.52 -10.15
C SER A 163 2.28 -10.61 -8.71
N THR A 164 1.61 -9.57 -8.22
CA THR A 164 1.11 -9.51 -6.85
C THR A 164 -0.41 -9.48 -6.84
N LYS A 165 -1.03 -10.22 -5.92
CA LYS A 165 -2.49 -10.22 -5.72
C LYS A 165 -2.86 -10.13 -4.24
N ILE A 166 -4.01 -9.54 -3.94
CA ILE A 166 -4.63 -9.65 -2.62
C ILE A 166 -5.30 -11.02 -2.50
N ILE A 167 -4.83 -11.86 -1.59
CA ILE A 167 -5.34 -13.22 -1.40
C ILE A 167 -6.37 -13.31 -0.27
N ASN A 168 -6.36 -12.36 0.66
CA ASN A 168 -7.24 -12.37 1.81
C ASN A 168 -7.45 -10.95 2.35
N ILE A 169 -8.67 -10.70 2.83
CA ILE A 169 -9.04 -9.51 3.61
C ILE A 169 -9.89 -10.00 4.78
N GLY A 170 -9.48 -9.66 6.00
CA GLY A 170 -10.16 -10.10 7.21
C GLY A 170 -9.96 -9.13 8.37
N GLU A 171 -10.20 -9.62 9.58
CA GLU A 171 -9.96 -8.91 10.83
C GLU A 171 -9.26 -9.84 11.83
N ASN A 172 -8.42 -9.28 12.69
CA ASN A 172 -7.83 -10.03 13.80
C ASN A 172 -8.77 -10.06 15.02
N GLU A 173 -8.34 -10.71 16.10
CA GLU A 173 -9.10 -10.82 17.35
C GLU A 173 -9.39 -9.45 18.01
N GLU A 174 -8.61 -8.42 17.70
CA GLU A 174 -8.80 -7.04 18.17
C GLU A 174 -9.72 -6.21 17.26
N GLY A 175 -10.29 -6.80 16.20
CA GLY A 175 -11.13 -6.11 15.21
C GLY A 175 -10.35 -5.20 14.26
N LYS A 176 -9.01 -5.33 14.19
CA LYS A 176 -8.18 -4.60 13.22
C LYS A 176 -8.20 -5.31 11.88
N LYS A 177 -8.35 -4.54 10.81
CA LYS A 177 -8.33 -5.10 9.45
C LYS A 177 -6.98 -5.74 9.13
N ILE A 178 -7.04 -6.87 8.44
CA ILE A 178 -5.89 -7.59 7.89
C ILE A 178 -6.02 -7.66 6.37
N ILE A 179 -4.91 -7.47 5.66
CA ILE A 179 -4.80 -7.74 4.23
C ILE A 179 -3.59 -8.63 4.00
N GLU A 180 -3.77 -9.71 3.24
CA GLU A 180 -2.68 -10.58 2.82
C GLU A 180 -2.48 -10.47 1.31
N THR A 181 -1.22 -10.36 0.93
CA THR A 181 -0.80 -10.32 -0.47
C THR A 181 0.14 -11.46 -0.77
N GLU A 182 0.08 -11.94 -2.00
CA GLU A 182 1.00 -12.94 -2.54
C GLU A 182 1.64 -12.39 -3.80
N THR A 183 2.97 -12.32 -3.83
CA THR A 183 3.77 -11.98 -5.00
C THR A 183 4.44 -13.23 -5.54
N THR A 184 4.38 -13.43 -6.85
CA THR A 184 5.07 -14.53 -7.56
C THR A 184 5.91 -13.97 -8.71
N VAL A 185 7.11 -14.50 -8.88
CA VAL A 185 7.99 -14.24 -10.03
C VAL A 185 8.35 -15.58 -10.66
N ASN A 186 7.89 -15.81 -11.88
CA ASN A 186 8.18 -17.03 -12.63
C ASN A 186 9.47 -16.88 -13.45
N ASN A 187 10.10 -18.01 -13.76
CA ASN A 187 11.33 -18.09 -14.55
C ASN A 187 12.52 -17.32 -13.95
N ILE A 188 12.56 -17.18 -12.63
CA ILE A 188 13.65 -16.51 -11.90
C ILE A 188 14.76 -17.50 -11.55
N GLU A 189 15.97 -17.19 -12.00
CA GLU A 189 17.13 -18.06 -11.82
C GLU A 189 17.60 -18.08 -10.37
N GLY A 190 18.07 -19.25 -9.93
CA GLY A 190 18.58 -19.46 -8.58
C GLY A 190 17.49 -19.71 -7.53
N PHE A 191 16.24 -19.87 -7.94
CA PHE A 191 15.14 -20.33 -7.07
C PHE A 191 14.64 -21.69 -7.54
N GLY A 192 14.12 -22.48 -6.60
CA GLY A 192 13.56 -23.80 -6.84
C GLY A 192 12.37 -23.70 -7.77
N ASN A 193 12.29 -24.61 -8.74
CA ASN A 193 11.31 -24.54 -9.82
C ASN A 193 11.32 -23.20 -10.58
N ASN A 194 12.44 -22.48 -10.56
CA ASN A 194 12.60 -21.13 -11.11
C ASN A 194 11.49 -20.17 -10.68
N THR A 195 11.01 -20.29 -9.44
CA THR A 195 9.89 -19.50 -8.93
C THR A 195 10.25 -18.88 -7.60
N TYR A 196 10.13 -17.55 -7.54
CA TYR A 196 10.16 -16.82 -6.28
C TYR A 196 8.74 -16.51 -5.85
N LYS A 197 8.48 -16.69 -4.55
CA LYS A 197 7.21 -16.36 -3.92
C LYS A 197 7.45 -15.59 -2.64
N GLU A 198 6.63 -14.57 -2.38
CA GLU A 198 6.51 -13.95 -1.08
C GLU A 198 5.05 -13.72 -0.69
N THR A 199 4.78 -13.79 0.61
CA THR A 199 3.49 -13.46 1.21
C THR A 199 3.71 -12.39 2.26
N LYS A 200 2.93 -11.31 2.22
CA LYS A 200 2.96 -10.22 3.19
C LYS A 200 1.58 -10.02 3.79
N THR A 201 1.53 -9.98 5.12
CA THR A 201 0.33 -9.65 5.89
C THR A 201 0.48 -8.25 6.44
N TYR A 202 -0.53 -7.42 6.21
CA TYR A 202 -0.63 -6.05 6.71
C TYR A 202 -1.76 -5.95 7.71
N THR A 203 -1.52 -5.29 8.84
CA THR A 203 -2.53 -5.07 9.87
C THR A 203 -2.75 -3.58 10.08
N GLU A 204 -4.02 -3.18 10.23
CA GLU A 204 -4.39 -1.80 10.50
C GLU A 204 -3.60 -1.24 11.70
N GLY A 205 -2.93 -0.10 11.49
CA GLY A 205 -2.10 0.58 12.48
C GLY A 205 -0.65 0.08 12.62
N PHE A 206 -0.29 -1.08 12.06
CA PHE A 206 1.04 -1.69 12.26
C PHE A 206 1.86 -1.90 10.99
N GLY A 207 1.30 -1.64 9.82
CA GLY A 207 1.94 -1.92 8.54
C GLY A 207 2.14 -3.42 8.37
N LEU A 208 3.35 -3.84 8.01
CA LEU A 208 3.72 -5.24 7.82
C LEU A 208 3.75 -5.98 9.16
N THR A 209 3.03 -7.09 9.30
CA THR A 209 3.01 -7.91 10.54
C THR A 209 3.51 -9.33 10.33
N ASN A 210 3.41 -9.87 9.11
CA ASN A 210 4.02 -11.14 8.73
C ASN A 210 4.61 -11.04 7.33
N PHE A 211 5.79 -11.64 7.15
CA PHE A 211 6.43 -11.76 5.86
C PHE A 211 7.03 -13.16 5.72
N THR A 212 6.67 -13.83 4.65
CA THR A 212 7.25 -15.12 4.25
C THR A 212 7.79 -14.98 2.84
N ARG A 213 8.97 -15.53 2.57
CA ARG A 213 9.52 -15.60 1.21
C ARG A 213 10.30 -16.88 0.97
N THR A 214 10.31 -17.29 -0.27
CA THR A 214 11.19 -18.36 -0.74
C THR A 214 12.65 -17.88 -0.77
N LEU A 215 13.56 -18.71 -0.28
CA LEU A 215 15.00 -18.46 -0.36
C LEU A 215 15.59 -19.02 -1.67
N PRO A 216 16.70 -18.45 -2.18
CA PRO A 216 17.44 -19.05 -3.28
C PRO A 216 17.84 -20.49 -2.98
N SER A 217 17.83 -21.36 -3.99
CA SER A 217 18.26 -22.76 -3.86
C SER A 217 19.77 -22.84 -3.62
N PHE A 218 20.17 -23.63 -2.62
CA PHE A 218 21.57 -24.00 -2.40
C PHE A 218 21.87 -25.28 -3.20
N GLY A 219 22.09 -25.15 -4.52
CA GLY A 219 22.38 -26.29 -5.41
C GLY A 219 21.53 -26.31 -6.68
N ASP A 220 21.32 -27.51 -7.26
CA ASP A 220 20.54 -27.69 -8.49
C ASP A 220 19.08 -27.24 -8.31
N SER A 221 18.51 -26.65 -9.37
CA SER A 221 17.19 -25.97 -9.42
C SER A 221 15.96 -26.84 -9.12
N GLN A 222 16.15 -28.15 -8.88
CA GLN A 222 15.11 -29.10 -8.51
C GLN A 222 14.98 -29.31 -6.99
N THR A 223 15.88 -28.74 -6.18
CA THR A 223 15.82 -28.87 -4.72
C THR A 223 14.73 -27.95 -4.16
N PRO A 224 13.83 -28.45 -3.26
CA PRO A 224 12.82 -27.60 -2.63
C PRO A 224 13.49 -26.46 -1.88
N CYS A 225 13.01 -25.24 -2.14
CA CYS A 225 13.51 -24.07 -1.44
C CYS A 225 13.05 -24.07 0.02
N LEU A 226 13.92 -23.58 0.88
CA LEU A 226 13.55 -23.19 2.24
C LEU A 226 12.80 -21.87 2.19
N ASP A 227 11.81 -21.73 3.07
CA ASP A 227 11.13 -20.46 3.27
C ASP A 227 11.74 -19.71 4.46
N PHE A 228 11.95 -18.42 4.27
CA PHE A 228 12.21 -17.49 5.33
C PHE A 228 10.89 -16.90 5.82
N THR A 229 10.67 -16.81 7.14
CA THR A 229 9.50 -16.13 7.72
C THR A 229 9.92 -15.19 8.83
N LYS A 230 9.32 -13.99 8.90
CA LYS A 230 9.36 -13.08 10.05
C LYS A 230 7.97 -12.64 10.48
N LYS A 231 7.76 -12.51 11.79
CA LYS A 231 6.50 -12.12 12.42
C LYS A 231 6.72 -11.02 13.45
N LEU A 232 5.89 -9.97 13.40
CA LEU A 232 5.82 -8.96 14.43
C LEU A 232 5.38 -9.64 15.74
N PHE A 233 6.15 -9.45 16.81
CA PHE A 233 5.82 -10.01 18.13
C PHE A 233 5.73 -8.97 19.23
N LYS A 234 6.25 -7.76 19.01
CA LYS A 234 6.25 -6.67 20.00
C LYS A 234 6.30 -5.31 19.32
N THR A 235 5.66 -4.34 19.96
CA THR A 235 5.79 -2.90 19.69
C THR A 235 6.09 -2.16 20.99
N ASP A 236 6.92 -1.12 20.95
CA ASP A 236 7.17 -0.21 22.08
C ASP A 236 6.39 1.11 21.93
#